data_AF-B0E2S2-F1
#
_entry.id   AF-B0E2S2-F1
#
_cell.length_a   1.000
_cell.length_b   1.000
_cell.length_c   1.000
_cell.angle_alpha   90.00
_cell.angle_beta   90.00
_cell.angle_gamma   90.00
#
_symmetry.space_group_name_H-M   'P 1'
#
loop_
_entity.id
_entity.type
_entity.pdbx_description
1 polymer ?
#
loop_
_entity_poly.entity_id
_entity_poly.type
_entity_poly.pdbx_seq_one_letter_code
_entity_poly.pdbx_strand_id
1 'polypeptide(L)'
;MADIVLILRACDATAHSSTGCYVDQGGNQRSGTFTIYIEPWHADIFEFLDLRKNHGMEEVCEWVGPNRDWPLFCPNKAPGLGKVNSAVSRLFTRRRKVVPASPFLPRIWYAILEAQIKTGGPFMVYRDHTNTKSNQKNLGTIKSSDLCMEITKYFL
;
A
#
# COMPACT_ATOMS: atom_id res chain seq x y z
N MET A 1 -9.27 0.62 15.45
CA MET A 1 -8.24 0.79 14.40
C MET A 1 -8.50 -0.34 13.42
N ALA A 2 -8.75 -0.05 12.15
CA ALA A 2 -8.85 -1.14 11.17
C ALA A 2 -7.42 -1.51 10.83
N ASP A 3 -6.91 -2.54 11.51
CA ASP A 3 -5.55 -3.03 11.36
C ASP A 3 -5.49 -3.81 10.04
N ILE A 4 -4.96 -3.16 8.99
CA ILE A 4 -4.85 -3.81 7.69
C ILE A 4 -3.97 -5.04 7.80
N VAL A 5 -2.97 -5.02 8.68
CA VAL A 5 -2.00 -6.11 8.84
C VAL A 5 -2.66 -7.34 9.44
N LEU A 6 -3.59 -7.17 10.39
CA LEU A 6 -4.41 -8.27 10.91
C LEU A 6 -5.22 -8.95 9.79
N ILE A 7 -5.83 -8.16 8.91
CA ILE A 7 -6.60 -8.68 7.76
C ILE A 7 -5.67 -9.43 6.81
N LEU A 8 -4.48 -8.88 6.53
CA LEU A 8 -3.51 -9.50 5.63
C LEU A 8 -2.96 -10.80 6.19
N ARG A 9 -2.69 -10.87 7.51
CA ARG A 9 -2.31 -12.12 8.18
C ARG A 9 -3.41 -13.16 8.12
N ALA A 10 -4.67 -12.77 8.19
CA ALA A 10 -5.79 -13.68 7.97
C ALA A 10 -5.83 -14.20 6.52
N CYS A 11 -5.66 -13.31 5.52
CA CYS A 11 -5.58 -13.72 4.11
C CYS A 11 -4.39 -14.66 3.84
N ASP A 12 -3.25 -14.38 4.44
CA ASP A 12 -2.04 -15.21 4.32
C ASP A 12 -2.23 -16.58 5.01
N ALA A 13 -2.82 -16.60 6.21
CA ALA A 13 -3.18 -17.83 6.90
C ALA A 13 -4.18 -18.68 6.11
N THR A 14 -5.13 -18.07 5.38
CA THR A 14 -6.01 -18.81 4.47
C THR A 14 -5.30 -19.36 3.24
N ALA A 15 -4.19 -18.76 2.82
CA ALA A 15 -3.40 -19.22 1.69
C ALA A 15 -2.31 -20.25 2.05
N HIS A 16 -1.84 -20.27 3.31
CA HIS A 16 -0.66 -21.05 3.74
C HIS A 16 -0.86 -21.98 4.96
N SER A 17 -2.04 -22.01 5.62
CA SER A 17 -2.25 -22.92 6.76
C SER A 17 -2.41 -24.39 6.33
N SER A 18 -2.13 -25.33 7.24
CA SER A 18 -2.41 -26.77 7.07
C SER A 18 -3.91 -27.11 7.04
N THR A 19 -4.77 -26.14 7.38
CA THR A 19 -6.22 -26.11 7.10
C THR A 19 -6.57 -25.39 5.78
N GLY A 20 -5.57 -24.84 5.08
CA GLY A 20 -5.62 -23.98 3.90
C GLY A 20 -5.73 -24.70 2.55
N CYS A 21 -6.48 -25.81 2.50
CA CYS A 21 -6.89 -26.43 1.23
C CYS A 21 -8.13 -25.77 0.60
N TYR A 22 -8.59 -24.60 1.07
CA TYR A 22 -9.90 -24.11 0.63
C TYR A 22 -9.89 -23.44 -0.75
N VAL A 23 -8.80 -22.76 -1.13
CA VAL A 23 -8.69 -22.09 -2.43
C VAL A 23 -7.29 -22.31 -3.02
N ASP A 24 -7.06 -23.51 -3.50
CA ASP A 24 -5.91 -23.81 -4.34
C ASP A 24 -6.39 -24.03 -5.80
N GLN A 25 -5.53 -23.69 -6.76
CA GLN A 25 -5.79 -24.04 -8.15
C GLN A 25 -5.27 -25.46 -8.45
N GLY A 26 -6.17 -26.45 -8.41
CA GLY A 26 -5.93 -27.78 -8.97
C GLY A 26 -5.49 -28.88 -7.99
N GLY A 27 -5.86 -28.83 -6.71
CA GLY A 27 -5.57 -29.89 -5.74
C GLY A 27 -4.12 -29.86 -5.25
N ASN A 28 -3.72 -28.73 -4.69
CA ASN A 28 -2.44 -28.41 -4.06
C ASN A 28 -1.28 -28.20 -5.07
N GLN A 29 -1.59 -27.90 -6.33
CA GLN A 29 -0.58 -27.62 -7.36
C GLN A 29 -0.09 -26.17 -7.34
N ARG A 30 -0.97 -25.21 -6.97
CA ARG A 30 -0.63 -23.80 -6.88
C ARG A 30 -1.42 -23.12 -5.76
N SER A 31 -0.70 -22.61 -4.76
CA SER A 31 -1.28 -21.75 -3.74
C SER A 31 -1.85 -20.48 -4.38
N GLY A 32 -3.04 -20.06 -3.94
CA GLY A 32 -3.65 -18.82 -4.39
C GLY A 32 -2.70 -17.64 -4.15
N THR A 33 -2.44 -16.85 -5.20
CA THR A 33 -1.61 -15.65 -5.12
C THR A 33 -2.49 -14.41 -5.23
N PHE A 34 -2.25 -13.42 -4.37
CA PHE A 34 -2.94 -12.13 -4.40
C PHE A 34 -1.94 -11.00 -4.25
N THR A 35 -2.26 -9.85 -4.86
CA THR A 35 -1.51 -8.61 -4.69
C THR A 35 -2.35 -7.61 -3.93
N ILE A 36 -1.76 -6.98 -2.92
CA ILE A 36 -2.39 -5.92 -2.15
C ILE A 36 -1.77 -4.59 -2.55
N TYR A 37 -2.64 -3.62 -2.79
CA TYR A 37 -2.28 -2.24 -3.08
C TYR A 37 -2.60 -1.37 -1.88
N ILE A 38 -1.61 -0.58 -1.45
CA ILE A 38 -1.75 0.39 -0.36
C ILE A 38 -1.15 1.73 -0.81
N GLU A 39 -1.77 2.83 -0.40
CA GLU A 39 -1.22 4.16 -0.67
C GLU A 39 -0.23 4.57 0.43
N PRO A 40 0.85 5.30 0.11
CA PRO A 40 1.95 5.59 1.05
C PRO A 40 1.57 6.56 2.18
N TRP A 41 0.34 7.08 2.17
CA TRP A 41 -0.20 7.89 3.26
C TRP A 41 -0.91 7.05 4.32
N HIS A 42 -1.08 5.75 4.12
CA HIS A 42 -1.78 4.89 5.08
C HIS A 42 -1.00 4.77 6.39
N ALA A 43 -1.70 4.82 7.54
CA ALA A 43 -1.09 4.70 8.87
C ALA A 43 -0.23 3.44 9.04
N ASP A 44 -0.71 2.32 8.49
CA ASP A 44 -0.05 1.01 8.65
C ASP A 44 1.00 0.72 7.57
N ILE A 45 1.51 1.75 6.86
CA ILE A 45 2.44 1.56 5.73
C ILE A 45 3.75 0.88 6.14
N PHE A 46 4.30 1.22 7.30
CA PHE A 46 5.56 0.63 7.77
C PHE A 46 5.40 -0.85 8.09
N GLU A 47 4.33 -1.20 8.81
CA GLU A 47 4.03 -2.59 9.15
C GLU A 47 3.69 -3.40 7.89
N PHE A 48 3.02 -2.79 6.91
CA PHE A 48 2.81 -3.39 5.60
C PHE A 48 4.12 -3.72 4.86
N LEU A 49 5.12 -2.83 4.90
CA LEU A 49 6.42 -3.06 4.26
C LEU A 49 7.24 -4.16 4.96
N ASP A 50 7.02 -4.35 6.25
CA ASP A 50 7.71 -5.36 7.05
C ASP A 50 7.10 -6.76 6.92
N LEU A 51 5.86 -6.89 6.43
CA LEU A 51 5.14 -8.17 6.31
C LEU A 51 5.92 -9.28 5.56
N ARG A 52 6.72 -8.90 4.55
CA ARG A 52 7.49 -9.86 3.73
C ARG A 52 8.95 -10.04 4.18
N LYS A 53 9.40 -9.31 5.20
CA LYS A 53 10.79 -9.39 5.67
C LYS A 53 10.98 -10.65 6.53
N ASN A 54 12.07 -11.39 6.28
CA ASN A 54 12.40 -12.62 7.01
C ASN A 54 13.09 -12.36 8.37
N HIS A 55 13.54 -11.13 8.63
CA HIS A 55 14.24 -10.74 9.87
C HIS A 55 13.60 -9.47 10.45
N GLY A 56 13.71 -9.32 11.78
CA GLY A 56 13.21 -8.16 12.52
C GLY A 56 13.89 -6.84 12.14
N MET A 57 13.31 -5.73 12.60
CA MET A 57 13.70 -4.36 12.24
C MET A 57 15.20 -4.12 12.40
N GLU A 58 15.87 -3.79 11.30
CA GLU A 58 17.18 -3.15 11.31
C GLU A 58 16.99 -1.64 11.30
N GLU A 59 17.83 -0.92 12.03
CA GLU A 59 17.77 0.54 12.10
C GLU A 59 18.06 1.15 10.72
N VAL A 60 17.13 1.95 10.24
CA VAL A 60 17.25 2.63 8.95
C VAL A 60 18.20 3.82 9.10
N CYS A 61 19.22 3.90 8.25
CA CYS A 61 20.17 5.01 8.20
C CYS A 61 19.48 6.40 8.22
N GLU A 62 20.03 7.31 9.02
CA GLU A 62 19.51 8.67 9.17
C GLU A 62 19.72 9.51 7.90
N TRP A 63 18.71 10.26 7.49
CA TRP A 63 18.72 11.04 6.26
C TRP A 63 19.30 12.43 6.46
N VAL A 64 20.08 12.93 5.49
CA VAL A 64 20.87 14.18 5.59
C VAL A 64 20.33 15.34 4.71
N GLY A 65 19.09 15.28 4.22
CA GLY A 65 18.53 16.31 3.32
C GLY A 65 17.51 17.28 3.96
N PRO A 66 16.68 18.00 3.16
CA PRO A 66 15.64 18.91 3.66
C PRO A 66 14.42 18.26 4.33
N ASN A 67 14.22 18.52 5.62
CA ASN A 67 13.14 17.87 6.36
C ASN A 67 11.71 18.19 5.83
N ARG A 68 11.08 17.27 5.07
CA ARG A 68 9.66 17.30 4.69
C ARG A 68 8.84 16.25 5.44
N ASP A 69 7.84 16.70 6.19
CA ASP A 69 6.89 15.78 6.84
C ASP A 69 5.89 15.17 5.85
N TRP A 70 5.59 13.88 6.02
CA TRP A 70 4.56 13.13 5.29
C TRP A 70 3.47 12.54 6.19
N PRO A 71 2.29 13.20 6.30
CA PRO A 71 1.30 12.81 7.30
C PRO A 71 0.67 11.48 6.93
N LEU A 72 0.57 10.59 7.91
CA LEU A 72 -0.14 9.34 7.77
C LEU A 72 -1.59 9.46 8.26
N PHE A 73 -2.50 8.78 7.58
CA PHE A 73 -3.93 8.83 7.85
C PHE A 73 -4.52 7.44 8.02
N CYS A 74 -5.43 7.31 8.97
CA CYS A 74 -6.35 6.18 9.04
C CYS A 74 -7.51 6.43 8.05
N PRO A 75 -7.82 5.52 7.11
CA PRO A 75 -8.91 5.70 6.14
C PRO A 75 -10.27 6.01 6.77
N ASN A 76 -10.55 5.44 7.95
CA ASN A 76 -11.79 5.68 8.69
C ASN A 76 -11.90 7.11 9.21
N LYS A 77 -10.78 7.71 9.64
CA LYS A 77 -10.73 9.11 10.11
C LYS A 77 -10.59 10.11 8.96
N ALA A 78 -10.09 9.66 7.81
CA ALA A 78 -9.85 10.48 6.63
C ALA A 78 -10.55 9.88 5.38
N PRO A 79 -11.89 9.78 5.35
CA PRO A 79 -12.61 9.14 4.25
C PRO A 79 -12.42 9.90 2.94
N GLY A 80 -12.42 9.18 1.81
CA GLY A 80 -12.39 9.79 0.47
C GLY A 80 -11.01 10.13 -0.09
N LEU A 81 -9.92 9.94 0.67
CA LEU A 81 -8.56 10.17 0.16
C LEU A 81 -8.22 9.21 -0.99
N GLY A 82 -8.61 7.93 -0.87
CA GLY A 82 -8.50 6.93 -1.94
C GLY A 82 -9.60 6.98 -3.03
N LYS A 83 -10.47 7.99 -3.03
CA LYS A 83 -11.55 8.13 -4.04
C LYS A 83 -11.32 9.23 -5.07
N VAL A 84 -10.39 10.12 -4.79
CA VAL A 84 -10.11 11.27 -5.65
C VAL A 84 -8.74 11.07 -6.29
N ASN A 85 -8.52 11.63 -7.48
CA ASN A 85 -7.21 11.64 -8.14
C ASN A 85 -6.61 13.07 -8.08
N SER A 86 -7.12 13.99 -8.91
CA SER A 86 -6.61 15.37 -9.01
C SER A 86 -6.76 16.22 -7.73
N ALA A 87 -7.76 15.93 -6.89
CA ALA A 87 -7.97 16.63 -5.62
C ALA A 87 -7.35 15.92 -4.40
N VAL A 88 -6.59 14.83 -4.58
CA VAL A 88 -5.83 14.21 -3.47
C VAL A 88 -4.89 15.21 -2.88
N SER A 89 -4.07 15.89 -3.70
CA SER A 89 -3.14 16.91 -3.23
C SER A 89 -3.84 17.97 -2.38
N ARG A 90 -5.00 18.51 -2.84
CA ARG A 90 -5.77 19.51 -2.09
C ARG A 90 -6.37 18.97 -0.79
N LEU A 91 -6.98 17.78 -0.82
CA LEU A 91 -7.56 17.14 0.37
C LEU A 91 -6.47 16.75 1.38
N PHE A 92 -5.34 16.30 0.89
CA PHE A 92 -4.16 15.94 1.66
C PHE A 92 -3.56 17.17 2.33
N THR A 93 -3.31 18.27 1.60
CA THR A 93 -2.85 19.54 2.17
C THR A 93 -3.81 20.08 3.22
N ARG A 94 -5.13 20.00 2.98
CA ARG A 94 -6.14 20.43 3.95
C ARG A 94 -6.09 19.61 5.23
N ARG A 95 -5.96 18.29 5.12
CA ARG A 95 -5.94 17.36 6.25
C ARG A 95 -4.61 17.36 7.01
N ARG A 96 -3.49 17.68 6.35
CA ARG A 96 -2.18 17.84 6.98
C ARG A 96 -2.21 18.86 8.12
N LYS A 97 -3.03 19.91 8.03
CA LYS A 97 -3.16 20.94 9.08
C LYS A 97 -3.76 20.42 10.40
N VAL A 98 -4.40 19.25 10.38
CA VAL A 98 -5.20 18.72 11.49
C VAL A 98 -4.53 17.51 12.16
N VAL A 99 -3.47 16.95 11.56
CA VAL A 99 -2.78 15.76 12.08
C VAL A 99 -1.48 16.18 12.76
N PRO A 100 -1.32 15.92 14.07
CA PRO A 100 -0.07 16.18 14.79
C PRO A 100 0.99 15.13 14.43
N ALA A 101 2.26 15.55 14.45
CA ALA A 101 3.47 14.73 14.31
C ALA A 101 3.41 13.68 13.18
N SER A 102 3.85 14.13 12.03
CA SER A 102 3.91 13.32 10.82
C SER A 102 5.29 12.65 10.72
N PRO A 103 5.39 11.36 10.34
CA PRO A 103 6.68 10.78 10.04
C PRO A 103 7.33 11.48 8.84
N PHE A 104 8.62 11.25 8.75
CA PHE A 104 9.48 11.93 7.82
C PHE A 104 9.37 11.32 6.41
N LEU A 105 9.18 12.11 5.35
CA LEU A 105 8.96 11.57 3.98
C LEU A 105 10.10 10.63 3.53
N PRO A 106 11.38 11.03 3.66
CA PRO A 106 12.52 10.14 3.45
C PRO A 106 12.49 8.85 4.26
N ARG A 107 11.95 8.83 5.48
CA ARG A 107 11.84 7.59 6.27
C ARG A 107 10.96 6.55 5.56
N ILE A 108 9.84 6.98 4.97
CA ILE A 108 8.98 6.09 4.18
C ILE A 108 9.72 5.63 2.92
N TRP A 109 10.44 6.55 2.26
CA TRP A 109 11.22 6.22 1.08
C TRP A 109 12.28 5.14 1.34
N TYR A 110 13.03 5.29 2.43
CA TYR A 110 14.02 4.28 2.82
C TYR A 110 13.38 2.95 3.19
N ALA A 111 12.26 2.95 3.91
CA ALA A 111 11.56 1.71 4.23
C ALA A 111 11.11 0.96 2.96
N ILE A 112 10.65 1.68 1.93
CA ILE A 112 10.30 1.09 0.62
C ILE A 112 11.54 0.50 -0.06
N LEU A 113 12.63 1.26 -0.13
CA LEU A 113 13.88 0.80 -0.75
C LEU A 113 14.46 -0.43 -0.04
N GLU A 114 14.47 -0.41 1.29
CA GLU A 114 14.94 -1.51 2.12
C GLU A 114 14.09 -2.76 1.89
N ALA A 115 12.75 -2.62 1.85
CA ALA A 115 11.86 -3.72 1.51
C ALA A 115 12.13 -4.27 0.11
N GLN A 116 12.37 -3.40 -0.89
CA GLN A 116 12.68 -3.80 -2.26
C GLN A 116 13.99 -4.57 -2.36
N ILE A 117 15.03 -4.10 -1.66
CA ILE A 117 16.32 -4.78 -1.60
C ILE A 117 16.19 -6.16 -0.95
N LYS A 118 15.42 -6.27 0.13
CA LYS A 118 15.29 -7.51 0.90
C LYS A 118 14.35 -8.54 0.27
N THR A 119 13.26 -8.09 -0.37
CA THR A 119 12.13 -8.96 -0.75
C THR A 119 11.79 -8.91 -2.24
N GLY A 120 12.40 -8.00 -3.00
CA GLY A 120 12.05 -7.72 -4.40
C GLY A 120 10.76 -6.91 -4.59
N GLY A 121 10.05 -6.56 -3.50
CA GLY A 121 8.86 -5.70 -3.51
C GLY A 121 8.90 -4.62 -2.43
N PRO A 122 7.98 -3.65 -2.40
CA PRO A 122 6.75 -3.61 -3.17
C PRO A 122 6.96 -3.17 -4.63
N PHE A 123 6.04 -3.60 -5.49
CA PHE A 123 5.88 -3.04 -6.82
C PHE A 123 5.29 -1.64 -6.73
N MET A 124 5.63 -0.78 -7.68
CA MET A 124 5.26 0.64 -7.67
C MET A 124 4.37 0.96 -8.86
N VAL A 125 3.16 1.44 -8.58
CA VAL A 125 2.20 1.91 -9.61
C VAL A 125 1.83 3.36 -9.32
N TYR A 126 2.03 4.23 -10.31
CA TYR A 126 1.74 5.65 -10.20
C TYR A 126 0.26 5.93 -10.51
N ARG A 127 -0.55 5.98 -9.45
CA ARG A 127 -2.01 6.18 -9.51
C ARG A 127 -2.43 7.39 -10.35
N ASP A 128 -1.74 8.52 -10.21
CA ASP A 128 -2.10 9.74 -10.94
C ASP A 128 -1.93 9.57 -12.45
N HIS A 129 -0.86 8.87 -12.84
CA HIS A 129 -0.53 8.62 -14.24
C HIS A 129 -1.50 7.63 -14.87
N THR A 130 -1.80 6.53 -14.17
CA THR A 130 -2.74 5.51 -14.64
C THR A 130 -4.15 6.09 -14.80
N ASN A 131 -4.60 6.90 -13.84
CA ASN A 131 -5.94 7.50 -13.91
C ASN A 131 -6.05 8.64 -14.94
N THR A 132 -5.01 9.44 -15.16
CA THR A 132 -5.06 10.55 -16.13
C THR A 132 -5.12 10.04 -17.57
N LYS A 133 -4.45 8.92 -17.84
CA LYS A 133 -4.31 8.34 -19.17
C LYS A 133 -5.31 7.22 -19.48
N SER A 134 -6.08 6.76 -18.49
CA SER A 134 -7.05 5.69 -18.70
C SER A 134 -8.26 6.17 -19.50
N ASN A 135 -8.71 5.33 -20.43
CA ASN A 135 -9.99 5.52 -21.12
C ASN A 135 -11.20 5.36 -20.18
N GLN A 136 -11.00 4.76 -19.00
CA GLN A 136 -12.03 4.54 -17.98
C GLN A 136 -12.11 5.65 -16.93
N LYS A 137 -11.43 6.79 -17.13
CA LYS A 137 -11.43 7.93 -16.19
C LYS A 137 -12.82 8.51 -15.89
N ASN A 138 -13.79 8.28 -16.78
CA ASN A 138 -15.19 8.67 -16.62
C ASN A 138 -15.95 7.81 -15.61
N LEU A 139 -15.51 6.58 -15.34
CA LEU A 139 -16.19 5.66 -14.41
C LEU A 139 -15.85 5.96 -12.95
N GLY A 140 -14.67 6.51 -12.71
CA GLY A 140 -14.19 6.86 -11.37
C GLY A 140 -12.68 6.75 -11.27
N THR A 141 -12.19 6.75 -10.03
CA THR A 141 -10.75 6.62 -9.77
C THR A 141 -10.37 5.14 -9.63
N ILE A 142 -9.46 4.69 -10.49
CA ILE A 142 -8.78 3.41 -10.44
C ILE A 142 -7.87 3.38 -9.20
N LYS A 143 -7.95 2.30 -8.42
CA LYS A 143 -7.28 2.17 -7.11
C LYS A 143 -6.17 1.12 -7.09
N SER A 144 -6.16 0.18 -8.03
CA SER A 144 -5.22 -0.95 -8.06
C SER A 144 -4.94 -1.38 -9.50
N SER A 145 -3.87 -2.16 -9.68
CA SER A 145 -3.60 -2.95 -10.88
C SER A 145 -3.84 -4.43 -10.58
N ASP A 146 -3.51 -5.31 -11.52
CA ASP A 146 -3.55 -6.76 -11.36
C ASP A 146 -2.30 -7.32 -10.64
N LEU A 147 -2.02 -8.62 -10.76
CA LEU A 147 -0.87 -9.26 -10.11
C LEU A 147 0.46 -8.78 -10.72
N CYS A 148 0.50 -8.60 -12.04
CA CYS A 148 1.71 -8.34 -12.81
C CYS A 148 1.93 -6.85 -13.14
N MET A 149 1.00 -5.99 -12.72
CA MET A 149 1.04 -4.52 -12.79
C MET A 149 0.66 -3.90 -14.15
N GLU A 150 0.43 -4.68 -15.20
CA GLU A 150 0.12 -4.17 -16.54
C GLU A 150 -1.35 -3.78 -16.75
N ILE A 151 -2.29 -4.36 -15.99
CA ILE A 151 -3.73 -4.12 -16.16
C ILE A 151 -4.26 -3.17 -15.09
N THR A 152 -4.43 -1.90 -15.44
CA THR A 152 -5.13 -0.93 -14.59
C THR A 152 -6.58 -0.72 -15.04
N LYS A 153 -7.53 -1.26 -14.28
CA LYS A 153 -8.96 -1.23 -14.60
C LYS A 153 -9.78 -0.67 -13.43
N TYR A 154 -10.87 0.03 -13.74
CA TYR A 154 -11.86 0.40 -12.75
C TYR A 154 -12.68 -0.83 -12.31
N PHE A 155 -12.73 -1.05 -10.99
CA PHE A 155 -13.56 -2.07 -10.35
C PHE A 155 -14.70 -1.38 -9.58
N LEU A 156 -15.91 -1.92 -9.70
CA LEU A 156 -17.12 -1.43 -9.01
C LEU A 156 -17.07 -1.73 -7.51
#